data_AF-A0A7C5YUH9-F1
#
_entry.id   AF-A0A7C5YUH9-F1
#
_cell.length_a   1.000
_cell.length_b   1.000
_cell.length_c   1.000
_cell.angle_alpha   90.00
_cell.angle_beta   90.00
_cell.angle_gamma   90.00
#
_symmetry.space_group_name_H-M   'P 1'
#
loop_
_entity.id
_entity.type
_entity.pdbx_description
1 polymer ?
#
loop_
_entity_poly.entity_id
_entity_poly.type
_entity_poly.pdbx_seq_one_letter_code
_entity_poly.pdbx_strand_id
1 'polypeptide(L)'
;MRSAICSLLLVAILVMNGFVHPVQDIRTLQPSPGAQFQPKVWGTRIVWSDYRSSNPTIALFDTTDASLSFLPSPHPSLDHLNPDLSSTLVVWEEGCSSCPHDIWAL
;
A
#
# COMPACT_ATOMS: atom_id res chain seq x y z
N MET A 1 -24.99 -46.88 -22.83
CA MET A 1 -24.16 -45.90 -23.55
C MET A 1 -24.77 -44.50 -23.39
N ARG A 2 -24.42 -43.77 -22.33
CA ARG A 2 -24.69 -42.32 -22.20
C ARG A 2 -23.51 -41.68 -21.48
N SER A 3 -22.75 -40.95 -22.29
CA SER A 3 -21.72 -39.97 -22.03
C SER A 3 -21.57 -39.46 -20.58
N ALA A 4 -20.46 -39.84 -19.94
CA ALA A 4 -19.92 -39.13 -18.77
C ALA A 4 -18.63 -38.34 -19.10
N ILE A 5 -18.18 -38.41 -20.36
CA ILE A 5 -16.88 -37.87 -20.79
C ILE A 5 -17.00 -36.39 -21.23
N CYS A 6 -18.19 -35.93 -21.61
CA CYS A 6 -18.40 -34.55 -22.08
C CYS A 6 -18.43 -33.50 -20.95
N SER A 7 -18.70 -33.91 -19.70
CA SER A 7 -18.91 -32.97 -18.59
C SER A 7 -17.61 -32.55 -17.87
N LEU A 8 -16.55 -33.37 -17.92
CA LEU A 8 -15.26 -33.07 -17.29
C LEU A 8 -14.39 -32.13 -18.13
N LEU A 9 -14.49 -32.20 -19.45
CA LEU A 9 -13.76 -31.31 -20.38
C LEU A 9 -14.30 -29.88 -20.36
N LEU A 10 -15.59 -29.67 -20.08
CA LEU A 10 -16.19 -28.33 -20.01
C LEU A 10 -15.74 -27.54 -18.77
N VAL A 11 -15.54 -28.22 -17.65
CA VAL A 11 -15.04 -27.61 -16.40
C VAL A 11 -13.58 -27.17 -16.56
N ALA A 12 -12.75 -27.95 -17.26
CA ALA A 12 -11.35 -27.62 -17.51
C ALA A 12 -11.15 -26.39 -18.42
N ILE A 13 -12.08 -26.12 -19.35
CA ILE A 13 -11.98 -24.98 -20.29
C ILE A 13 -12.39 -23.65 -19.61
N LEU A 14 -13.25 -23.68 -18.60
CA LEU A 14 -13.63 -22.48 -17.83
C LEU A 14 -12.54 -22.00 -16.87
N VAL A 15 -11.60 -22.85 -16.48
CA VAL A 15 -10.45 -22.44 -15.63
C VAL A 15 -9.32 -21.79 -16.45
N MET A 16 -9.33 -21.92 -17.78
CA MET A 16 -8.26 -21.48 -18.68
C MET A 16 -8.49 -20.11 -19.33
N ASN A 17 -9.65 -19.46 -19.12
CA ASN A 17 -10.05 -18.26 -19.91
C ASN A 17 -10.55 -17.08 -19.09
N GLY A 18 -10.19 -16.96 -17.82
CA GLY A 18 -10.61 -15.79 -17.07
C GLY A 18 -10.19 -15.87 -15.62
N PHE A 19 -9.00 -15.39 -15.34
CA PHE A 19 -8.74 -14.80 -14.04
C PHE A 19 -9.61 -13.53 -13.95
N VAL A 20 -10.90 -13.71 -13.72
CA VAL A 20 -11.70 -12.67 -13.08
C VAL A 20 -11.19 -12.67 -11.66
N HIS A 21 -10.13 -11.90 -11.41
CA HIS A 21 -9.83 -11.49 -10.04
C HIS A 21 -11.11 -10.80 -9.58
N PRO A 22 -11.83 -11.31 -8.56
CA PRO A 22 -12.93 -10.54 -7.99
C PRO A 22 -12.39 -9.13 -7.74
N VAL A 23 -13.12 -8.11 -8.18
CA VAL A 23 -12.79 -6.73 -7.81
C VAL A 23 -12.57 -6.76 -6.31
N GLN A 24 -11.33 -6.48 -5.90
CA GLN A 24 -10.90 -6.68 -4.54
C GLN A 24 -11.83 -5.85 -3.64
N ASP A 25 -12.43 -6.47 -2.63
CA ASP A 25 -13.37 -5.77 -1.75
C ASP A 25 -12.78 -4.46 -1.26
N ILE A 26 -13.56 -3.38 -1.36
CA ILE A 26 -13.16 -2.07 -0.85
C ILE A 26 -12.98 -2.21 0.66
N ARG A 27 -11.73 -2.08 1.11
CA ARG A 27 -11.38 -2.18 2.53
C ARG A 27 -10.38 -1.10 2.91
N THR A 28 -10.43 -0.71 4.18
CA THR A 28 -9.34 0.04 4.80
C THR A 28 -8.11 -0.86 4.92
N LEU A 29 -6.93 -0.37 4.52
CA LEU A 29 -5.68 -1.13 4.72
C LEU A 29 -5.30 -1.20 6.19
N GLN A 30 -5.57 -0.11 6.93
CA GLN A 30 -5.32 -0.07 8.35
C GLN A 30 -6.33 0.83 9.07
N PRO A 31 -7.45 0.26 9.55
CA PRO A 31 -8.48 1.03 10.23
C PRO A 31 -7.97 1.61 11.55
N SER A 32 -8.05 2.93 11.68
CA SER A 32 -7.62 3.67 12.87
C SER A 32 -8.33 5.00 13.00
N PRO A 33 -8.44 5.58 14.21
CA PRO A 33 -9.05 6.90 14.40
C PRO A 33 -8.21 8.06 13.83
N GLY A 34 -6.91 7.87 13.62
CA GLY A 34 -6.05 8.90 13.04
C GLY A 34 -6.20 9.00 11.53
N ALA A 35 -6.03 10.21 11.03
CA ALA A 35 -6.15 10.50 9.60
C ALA A 35 -4.95 9.92 8.81
N GLN A 36 -5.20 9.52 7.58
CA GLN A 36 -4.20 8.99 6.66
C GLN A 36 -4.37 9.70 5.32
N PHE A 37 -3.30 10.28 4.79
CA PHE A 37 -3.36 11.17 3.63
C PHE A 37 -2.28 10.85 2.59
N GLN A 38 -2.51 11.36 1.38
CA GLN A 38 -1.56 11.33 0.26
C GLN A 38 -1.00 9.92 -0.03
N PRO A 39 -1.87 8.92 -0.26
CA PRO A 39 -1.39 7.60 -0.60
C PRO A 39 -0.69 7.60 -1.95
N LYS A 40 0.37 6.80 -2.06
CA LYS A 40 1.13 6.52 -3.28
C LYS A 40 1.35 5.03 -3.39
N VAL A 41 1.40 4.52 -4.62
CA VAL A 41 1.47 3.09 -4.89
C VAL A 41 2.48 2.80 -5.98
N TRP A 42 3.28 1.77 -5.77
CA TRP A 42 4.12 1.16 -6.80
C TRP A 42 4.19 -0.36 -6.60
N GLY A 43 3.69 -1.10 -7.60
CA GLY A 43 3.56 -2.55 -7.50
C GLY A 43 2.64 -2.94 -6.34
N THR A 44 3.19 -3.68 -5.38
CA THR A 44 2.48 -4.13 -4.17
C THR A 44 2.69 -3.23 -2.96
N ARG A 45 3.53 -2.21 -3.08
CA ARG A 45 3.87 -1.31 -1.98
C ARG A 45 3.01 -0.06 -2.05
N ILE A 46 2.52 0.36 -0.89
CA ILE A 46 1.69 1.55 -0.72
C ILE A 46 2.32 2.36 0.42
N VAL A 47 2.50 3.67 0.20
CA VAL A 47 2.96 4.60 1.23
C VAL A 47 1.96 5.72 1.45
N TRP A 48 1.84 6.22 2.67
CA TRP A 48 0.96 7.36 3.01
C TRP A 48 1.50 8.11 4.23
N SER A 49 1.07 9.37 4.38
CA SER A 49 1.28 10.13 5.60
C SER A 49 0.27 9.73 6.66
N ASP A 50 0.76 9.26 7.79
CA ASP A 50 -0.02 8.73 8.89
C ASP A 50 -0.03 9.68 10.08
N TYR A 51 -1.21 10.23 10.40
CA TYR A 51 -1.43 11.25 11.44
C TYR A 51 -2.04 10.66 12.71
N ARG A 52 -1.81 9.37 13.01
CA ARG A 52 -2.26 8.79 14.28
C ARG A 52 -1.44 9.25 15.48
N SER A 53 -0.18 9.62 15.26
CA SER A 53 0.73 10.18 16.27
C SER A 53 0.71 11.71 16.23
N SER A 54 1.26 12.35 17.28
CA SER A 54 1.41 13.80 17.33
C SER A 54 2.31 14.34 16.22
N ASN A 55 3.30 13.55 15.82
CA ASN A 55 4.18 13.80 14.69
C ASN A 55 3.81 12.78 13.60
N PRO A 56 3.30 13.21 12.44
CA PRO A 56 2.96 12.30 11.36
C PRO A 56 4.20 11.55 10.86
N THR A 57 3.99 10.33 10.40
CA THR A 57 5.05 9.45 9.88
C THR A 57 4.70 8.93 8.50
N ILE A 58 5.67 8.42 7.74
CA ILE A 58 5.39 7.70 6.51
C ILE A 58 5.21 6.22 6.80
N ALA A 59 4.00 5.73 6.61
CA ALA A 59 3.69 4.31 6.64
C ALA A 59 4.03 3.68 5.28
N LEU A 60 4.51 2.43 5.30
CA LEU A 60 4.73 1.59 4.14
C LEU A 60 4.03 0.26 4.37
N PHE A 61 3.12 -0.08 3.45
CA PHE A 61 2.38 -1.33 3.45
C PHE A 61 2.70 -2.15 2.21
N ASP A 62 3.02 -3.43 2.39
CA ASP A 62 3.16 -4.38 1.29
C ASP A 62 1.93 -5.29 1.23
N THR A 63 1.25 -5.28 0.09
CA THR A 63 0.06 -6.10 -0.13
C THR A 63 0.36 -7.59 -0.33
N THR A 64 1.62 -7.97 -0.56
CA THR A 64 2.01 -9.38 -0.77
C THR A 64 1.85 -10.21 0.50
N ASP A 65 2.27 -9.66 1.64
CA ASP A 65 2.24 -10.32 2.96
C ASP A 65 1.38 -9.57 3.98
N ALA A 66 0.74 -8.48 3.56
CA ALA A 66 -0.02 -7.56 4.42
C ALA A 66 0.83 -6.98 5.57
N SER A 67 2.12 -6.78 5.34
CA SER A 67 3.02 -6.16 6.30
C SER A 67 2.86 -4.65 6.32
N LEU A 68 2.89 -4.08 7.53
CA LEU A 68 2.95 -2.65 7.76
C LEU A 68 4.25 -2.31 8.47
N SER A 69 4.94 -1.30 7.97
CA SER A 69 6.14 -0.71 8.56
C SER A 69 6.08 0.82 8.47
N PHE A 70 6.97 1.51 9.16
CA PHE A 70 7.14 2.96 9.08
C PHE A 70 8.57 3.27 8.66
N LEU A 71 8.75 4.30 7.85
CA LEU A 71 10.07 4.68 7.38
C LEU A 71 10.94 5.19 8.54
N PRO A 72 12.22 4.78 8.61
CA PRO A 72 13.14 5.29 9.61
C PRO A 72 13.56 6.72 9.28
N SER A 73 13.77 7.55 10.31
CA SER A 73 14.28 8.91 10.16
C SER A 73 15.27 9.24 11.28
N PRO A 74 16.35 9.99 10.98
CA PRO A 74 17.22 10.55 12.00
C PRO A 74 16.55 11.67 12.81
N HIS A 75 15.41 12.19 12.36
CA HIS A 75 14.64 13.26 13.02
C HIS A 75 13.23 12.77 13.41
N PRO A 76 13.11 11.86 14.39
CA PRO A 76 11.81 11.32 14.80
C PRO A 76 10.88 12.35 15.46
N SER A 77 11.41 13.53 15.82
CA SER A 77 10.64 14.65 16.37
C SER A 77 9.98 15.54 15.32
N LEU A 78 10.29 15.36 14.04
CA LEU A 78 9.71 16.12 12.93
C LEU A 78 8.51 15.40 12.33
N ASP A 79 7.69 16.16 11.61
CA ASP A 79 6.61 15.64 10.79
C ASP A 79 7.20 15.05 9.52
N HIS A 80 6.77 13.83 9.13
CA HIS A 80 7.13 13.22 7.85
C HIS A 80 5.91 13.14 6.95
N LEU A 81 5.95 13.87 5.83
CA LEU A 81 4.78 14.23 5.05
C LEU A 81 4.98 13.98 3.56
N ASN A 82 3.88 14.01 2.81
CA ASN A 82 3.86 14.10 1.35
C ASN A 82 4.76 13.06 0.65
N PRO A 83 4.58 11.74 0.90
CA PRO A 83 5.46 10.76 0.32
C PRO A 83 5.27 10.67 -1.20
N ASP A 84 6.30 10.17 -1.89
CA ASP A 84 6.23 9.62 -3.24
C ASP A 84 7.02 8.32 -3.34
N LEU A 85 6.61 7.44 -4.27
CA LEU A 85 7.11 6.07 -4.33
C LEU A 85 7.41 5.64 -5.77
N SER A 86 8.57 5.02 -5.93
CA SER A 86 9.00 4.39 -7.18
C SER A 86 9.40 2.92 -6.97
N SER A 87 9.96 2.29 -8.00
CA SER A 87 10.55 0.94 -7.88
C SER A 87 11.70 0.86 -6.90
N THR A 88 12.47 1.94 -6.76
CA THR A 88 13.75 1.91 -6.05
C THR A 88 13.87 2.92 -4.93
N LEU A 89 12.96 3.89 -4.86
CA LEU A 89 13.07 5.02 -3.96
C LEU A 89 11.72 5.32 -3.32
N VAL A 90 11.74 5.65 -2.04
CA VAL A 90 10.69 6.41 -1.36
C VAL A 90 11.24 7.78 -1.07
N VAL A 91 10.51 8.85 -1.41
CA VAL A 91 10.85 10.22 -1.04
C VAL A 91 9.76 10.82 -0.18
N TRP A 92 10.11 11.72 0.73
CA TRP A 92 9.17 12.40 1.60
C TRP A 92 9.72 13.75 2.07
N GLU A 93 8.85 14.57 2.65
CA GLU A 93 9.22 15.81 3.31
C GLU A 93 9.41 15.57 4.80
N GLU A 94 10.50 16.09 5.39
CA GLU A 94 10.66 16.19 6.84
C GLU A 94 10.68 17.66 7.25
N GLY A 95 9.91 18.03 8.27
CA GLY A 95 9.86 19.41 8.75
C GLY A 95 8.94 19.59 9.94
N CYS A 96 8.59 20.84 10.23
CA CYS A 96 7.66 21.19 11.30
C CYS A 96 7.11 22.59 11.07
N SER A 97 6.07 22.98 11.82
CA SER A 97 5.44 24.30 11.71
C SER A 97 6.38 25.51 11.92
N SER A 98 7.56 25.30 12.52
CA SER A 98 8.54 26.36 12.84
C SER A 98 9.94 26.13 12.25
N CYS A 99 10.13 25.11 11.42
CA CYS A 99 11.39 24.77 10.78
C CYS A 99 11.20 24.49 9.28
N PRO A 100 12.22 24.69 8.44
CA PRO A 100 12.09 24.40 7.02
C PRO A 100 11.77 22.93 6.78
N HIS A 101 11.08 22.66 5.67
CA HIS A 101 10.88 21.31 5.17
C HIS A 101 12.00 20.98 4.18
N ASP A 102 12.62 19.82 4.34
CA ASP A 102 13.61 19.26 3.42
C ASP A 102 13.11 17.95 2.80
N ILE A 103 13.69 17.58 1.66
CA ILE A 103 13.35 16.33 0.94
C ILE A 103 14.32 15.23 1.34
N TRP A 104 13.77 14.10 1.77
CA TRP A 104 14.49 12.91 2.16
C TRP A 104 14.16 11.75 1.24
N ALA A 105 15.06 10.76 1.17
CA ALA A 105 14.91 9.61 0.30
C ALA A 105 15.52 8.34 0.92
N LEU A 106 14.90 7.19 0.64
CA LEU A 106 15.36 5.85 1.01
C LEU A 106 15.26 4.89 -0.18
#